data_AF-A0A0F9MMM3-F1
#
_entry.id   AF-A0A0F9MMM3-F1
#
_cell.length_a   1.000
_cell.length_b   1.000
_cell.length_c   1.000
_cell.angle_alpha   90.00
_cell.angle_beta   90.00
_cell.angle_gamma   90.00
#
_symmetry.space_group_name_H-M   'P 1'
#
loop_
_entity.id
_entity.type
_entity.pdbx_description
1 polymer ?
#
loop_
_entity_poly.entity_id
_entity_poly.type
_entity_poly.pdbx_seq_one_letter_code
_entity_poly.pdbx_strand_id
1 'polypeptide(L)'
;MEKLQIIRSSPNHDELVELYKKEKNPKLKERYQALFLMYEFMNCTVVAELIKKSRRTIQTWVKIFNEGGLEAIVPNTPPGRPSSLSEEQKEILKTDVLTHPRELGYEFSNWEGKSVAHHIKQKFYVELCVRQAQRLLHELGFTLQRPKYKFPKADPKKQKEFLNDFKKVWILSDRMA
;
A
#
# COMPACT_ATOMS: atom_id res chain seq x y z
N MET A 1 -30.51 -27.31 16.99
CA MET A 1 -29.35 -26.48 16.59
C MET A 1 -28.95 -25.66 17.79
N GLU A 2 -27.73 -25.85 18.30
CA GLU A 2 -27.21 -25.10 19.45
C GLU A 2 -27.11 -23.60 19.12
N LYS A 3 -27.45 -22.77 20.10
CA LYS A 3 -27.30 -21.32 19.98
C LYS A 3 -25.82 -20.99 20.08
N LEU A 4 -25.31 -20.23 19.11
CA LEU A 4 -23.91 -19.83 19.09
C LEU A 4 -23.68 -18.78 20.19
N GLN A 5 -22.81 -19.09 21.14
CA GLN A 5 -22.49 -18.27 22.29
C GLN A 5 -20.99 -17.89 22.29
N ILE A 6 -20.67 -16.83 23.01
CA ILE A 6 -19.28 -16.47 23.28
C ILE A 6 -18.77 -17.38 24.40
N ILE A 7 -17.70 -18.12 24.12
CA ILE A 7 -17.14 -19.12 25.06
C ILE A 7 -16.01 -18.51 25.90
N ARG A 8 -15.41 -17.41 25.43
CA ARG A 8 -14.28 -16.75 26.09
C ARG A 8 -14.73 -15.96 27.32
N SER A 9 -13.92 -16.06 28.38
CA SER A 9 -14.10 -15.29 29.61
C SER A 9 -13.54 -13.85 29.52
N SER A 10 -12.69 -13.57 28.54
CA SER A 10 -12.11 -12.24 28.31
C SER A 10 -11.92 -11.99 26.80
N PRO A 11 -12.17 -10.75 26.32
CA PRO A 11 -12.72 -9.62 27.08
C PRO A 11 -14.16 -9.80 27.51
N ASN A 12 -14.50 -9.28 28.70
CA ASN A 12 -15.86 -9.30 29.23
C ASN A 12 -16.74 -8.23 28.54
N HIS A 13 -18.03 -8.19 28.91
CA HIS A 13 -18.96 -7.21 28.34
C HIS A 13 -18.50 -5.76 28.55
N ASP A 14 -18.14 -5.38 29.78
CA ASP A 14 -17.72 -4.01 30.12
C ASP A 14 -16.45 -3.57 29.37
N GLU A 15 -15.48 -4.48 29.23
CA GLU A 15 -14.26 -4.26 28.47
C GLU A 15 -14.54 -4.00 26.99
N LEU A 16 -15.47 -4.75 26.38
CA LEU A 16 -15.89 -4.53 25.00
C LEU A 16 -16.63 -3.20 24.82
N VAL A 17 -17.42 -2.78 25.81
CA VAL A 17 -18.07 -1.46 25.81
C VAL A 17 -17.04 -0.33 25.89
N GLU A 18 -16.01 -0.47 26.73
CA GLU A 18 -14.93 0.51 26.81
C GLU A 18 -14.09 0.56 25.52
N LEU A 19 -13.81 -0.58 24.91
CA LEU A 19 -13.16 -0.65 23.59
C LEU A 19 -14.02 0.01 22.51
N TYR A 20 -15.32 -0.24 22.48
CA TYR A 20 -16.26 0.41 21.55
C TYR A 20 -16.26 1.94 21.68
N LYS A 21 -16.21 2.48 22.91
CA LYS A 21 -16.16 3.94 23.14
C LYS A 21 -14.85 4.55 22.64
N LYS A 22 -13.72 3.88 22.90
CA LYS A 22 -12.38 4.37 22.55
C LYS A 22 -12.04 4.23 21.06
N GLU A 23 -12.60 3.23 20.40
CA GLU A 23 -12.27 2.88 19.01
C GLU A 23 -12.75 3.94 18.01
N LYS A 24 -11.86 4.31 17.07
CA LYS A 24 -12.14 5.26 15.98
C LYS A 24 -12.44 4.57 14.66
N ASN A 25 -11.89 3.36 14.44
CA ASN A 25 -12.11 2.63 13.20
C ASN A 25 -13.57 2.13 13.14
N PRO A 26 -14.40 2.61 12.19
CA PRO A 26 -15.82 2.28 12.15
C PRO A 26 -16.10 0.77 12.03
N LYS A 27 -15.25 0.04 11.28
CA LYS A 27 -15.42 -1.40 11.06
C LYS A 27 -15.14 -2.20 12.33
N LEU A 28 -14.12 -1.81 13.08
CA LEU A 28 -13.74 -2.48 14.33
C LEU A 28 -14.72 -2.13 15.45
N LYS A 29 -15.15 -0.87 15.50
CA LYS A 29 -16.20 -0.39 16.40
C LYS A 29 -17.51 -1.17 16.25
N GLU A 30 -17.95 -1.39 15.01
CA GLU A 30 -19.15 -2.19 14.71
C GLU A 30 -19.01 -3.66 15.18
N ARG A 31 -17.79 -4.23 15.09
CA ARG A 31 -17.53 -5.59 15.58
C ARG A 31 -17.56 -5.66 17.11
N TYR A 32 -16.95 -4.70 17.82
CA TYR A 32 -17.08 -4.61 19.28
C TYR A 32 -18.52 -4.45 19.71
N GLN A 33 -19.30 -3.65 18.97
CA GLN A 33 -20.74 -3.49 19.21
C GLN A 33 -21.48 -4.82 19.12
N ALA A 34 -21.21 -5.61 18.09
CA ALA A 34 -21.80 -6.94 17.96
C ALA A 34 -21.43 -7.89 19.09
N LEU A 35 -20.18 -7.85 19.57
CA LEU A 35 -19.72 -8.75 20.62
C LEU A 35 -20.36 -8.44 21.98
N PHE A 36 -20.41 -7.17 22.41
CA PHE A 36 -21.04 -6.86 23.69
C PHE A 36 -22.57 -7.11 23.64
N LEU A 37 -23.23 -6.83 22.51
CA LEU A 37 -24.66 -7.16 22.34
C LEU A 37 -24.89 -8.68 22.34
N MET A 38 -23.92 -9.47 21.89
CA MET A 38 -23.99 -10.94 21.99
C MET A 38 -23.87 -11.44 23.44
N TYR A 39 -23.15 -10.74 24.33
CA TYR A 39 -23.16 -11.01 25.77
C TYR A 39 -24.52 -10.69 26.41
N GLU A 40 -25.20 -9.62 25.98
CA GLU A 40 -26.50 -9.21 26.52
C GLU A 40 -27.65 -10.13 26.06
N PHE A 41 -27.76 -10.36 24.75
CA PHE A 41 -28.94 -11.00 24.15
C PHE A 41 -28.76 -12.49 23.86
N MET A 42 -27.51 -12.99 23.80
CA MET A 42 -27.18 -14.38 23.48
C MET A 42 -27.88 -14.94 22.22
N ASN A 43 -28.20 -14.05 21.27
CA ASN A 43 -28.98 -14.40 20.08
C ASN A 43 -28.51 -13.61 18.86
N CYS A 44 -27.85 -14.29 17.91
CA CYS A 44 -27.33 -13.68 16.70
C CYS A 44 -28.41 -13.02 15.83
N THR A 45 -29.67 -13.48 15.86
CA THR A 45 -30.75 -12.89 15.06
C THR A 45 -31.14 -11.52 15.61
N VAL A 46 -31.34 -11.41 16.93
CA VAL A 46 -31.66 -10.15 17.60
C VAL A 46 -30.54 -9.15 17.42
N VAL A 47 -29.29 -9.57 17.64
CA VAL A 47 -28.11 -8.70 17.45
C VAL A 47 -27.97 -8.24 16.00
N ALA A 48 -28.23 -9.12 15.03
CA ALA A 48 -28.20 -8.77 13.62
C ALA A 48 -29.24 -7.69 13.26
N GLU A 49 -30.44 -7.76 13.83
CA GLU A 49 -31.50 -6.76 13.64
C GLU A 49 -31.19 -5.41 14.27
N LEU A 50 -30.54 -5.41 15.44
CA LEU A 50 -30.09 -4.21 16.17
C LEU A 50 -29.02 -3.44 15.38
N ILE A 51 -28.04 -4.15 14.80
CA ILE A 51 -26.88 -3.55 14.09
C ILE A 51 -27.12 -3.47 12.57
N LYS A 52 -28.28 -3.90 12.08
CA LYS A 52 -28.64 -3.93 10.64
C LYS A 52 -27.62 -4.71 9.79
N LYS A 53 -27.24 -5.90 10.26
CA LYS A 53 -26.38 -6.85 9.54
C LYS A 53 -27.08 -8.16 9.27
N SER A 54 -26.46 -9.01 8.45
CA SER A 54 -26.93 -10.38 8.28
C SER A 54 -26.60 -11.23 9.52
N ARG A 55 -27.48 -12.18 9.86
CA ARG A 55 -27.20 -13.18 10.90
C ARG A 55 -25.87 -13.90 10.68
N ARG A 56 -25.53 -14.21 9.41
CA ARG A 56 -24.28 -14.88 9.05
C ARG A 56 -23.06 -14.05 9.43
N THR A 57 -23.11 -12.73 9.25
CA THR A 57 -22.03 -11.82 9.64
C THR A 57 -21.77 -11.87 11.15
N ILE A 58 -22.82 -11.80 11.97
CA ILE A 58 -22.69 -11.90 13.44
C ILE A 58 -22.12 -13.26 13.83
N GLN A 59 -22.63 -14.35 13.25
CA GLN A 59 -22.09 -15.69 13.48
C GLN A 59 -20.60 -15.78 13.15
N THR A 60 -20.17 -15.22 12.01
CA THR A 60 -18.77 -15.18 11.61
C THR A 60 -17.93 -14.40 12.63
N TRP A 61 -18.37 -13.23 13.08
CA TRP A 61 -17.63 -12.43 14.06
C TRP A 61 -17.48 -13.14 15.40
N VAL A 62 -18.55 -13.79 15.90
CA VAL A 62 -18.47 -14.54 17.16
C VAL A 62 -17.57 -15.76 17.03
N LYS A 63 -17.59 -16.47 15.88
CA LYS A 63 -16.65 -17.59 15.63
C LYS A 63 -15.20 -17.11 15.64
N ILE A 64 -14.90 -16.06 14.86
CA ILE A 64 -13.56 -15.47 14.79
C ILE A 64 -13.09 -15.03 16.19
N PHE A 65 -13.98 -14.41 16.97
CA PHE A 65 -13.69 -14.03 18.35
C PHE A 65 -13.42 -15.23 19.25
N ASN A 66 -14.25 -16.27 19.16
CA ASN A 66 -14.06 -17.50 19.95
C ASN A 66 -12.77 -18.24 19.58
N GLU A 67 -12.32 -18.15 18.33
CA GLU A 67 -11.08 -18.78 17.85
C GLU A 67 -9.84 -17.95 18.25
N GLY A 68 -9.77 -16.67 17.88
CA GLY A 68 -8.55 -15.85 18.03
C GLY A 68 -8.66 -14.56 18.85
N GLY A 69 -9.79 -14.30 19.51
CA GLY A 69 -9.93 -13.24 20.52
C GLY A 69 -10.01 -11.85 19.91
N LEU A 70 -9.49 -10.85 20.62
CA LEU A 70 -9.48 -9.46 20.16
C LEU A 70 -8.63 -9.26 18.90
N GLU A 71 -7.48 -9.91 18.79
CA GLU A 71 -6.61 -9.76 17.62
C GLU A 71 -7.27 -10.26 16.34
N ALA A 72 -8.00 -11.38 16.43
CA ALA A 72 -8.69 -11.95 15.27
C ALA A 72 -9.91 -11.11 14.83
N ILE A 73 -10.53 -10.35 15.73
CA ILE A 73 -11.66 -9.48 15.40
C ILE A 73 -11.24 -8.25 14.60
N VAL A 74 -9.95 -7.92 14.56
CA VAL A 74 -9.46 -6.76 13.83
C VAL A 74 -9.77 -6.93 12.33
N PRO A 75 -10.36 -5.92 11.65
CA PRO A 75 -10.66 -6.02 10.23
C PRO A 75 -9.35 -6.02 9.44
N ASN A 76 -8.93 -7.19 8.99
CA ASN A 76 -7.84 -7.30 8.02
C ASN A 76 -8.39 -7.06 6.62
N THR A 77 -7.73 -6.17 5.88
CA THR A 77 -7.91 -6.09 4.43
C THR A 77 -7.30 -7.35 3.84
N PRO A 78 -8.05 -8.13 3.02
CA PRO A 78 -7.48 -9.29 2.36
C PRO A 78 -6.22 -8.87 1.60
N PRO A 79 -5.15 -9.69 1.58
CA PRO A 79 -4.04 -9.43 0.69
C PRO A 79 -4.62 -9.30 -0.72
N GLY A 80 -4.24 -8.23 -1.42
CA GLY A 80 -4.67 -8.03 -2.81
C GLY A 80 -4.19 -9.17 -3.71
N ARG A 81 -4.42 -9.05 -5.02
CA ARG A 81 -3.90 -10.03 -5.99
C ARG A 81 -2.38 -10.20 -5.75
N PRO A 82 -1.87 -11.44 -5.62
CA PRO A 82 -0.45 -11.67 -5.43
C PRO A 82 0.35 -11.00 -6.54
N SER A 83 1.54 -10.52 -6.20
CA SER A 83 2.49 -9.94 -7.17
C SER A 83 2.73 -10.93 -8.31
N SER A 84 2.81 -10.44 -9.54
CA SER A 84 3.10 -11.26 -10.71
C SER A 84 4.54 -11.80 -10.72
N LEU A 85 5.42 -11.22 -9.90
CA LEU A 85 6.82 -11.64 -9.73
C LEU A 85 7.06 -12.01 -8.27
N SER A 86 7.82 -13.10 -8.07
CA SER A 86 8.34 -13.49 -6.76
C SER A 86 9.38 -12.49 -6.25
N GLU A 87 9.68 -12.53 -4.95
CA GLU A 87 10.68 -11.63 -4.37
C GLU A 87 12.10 -11.89 -4.94
N GLU A 88 12.43 -13.15 -5.21
CA GLU A 88 13.68 -13.53 -5.88
C GLU A 88 13.76 -12.94 -7.29
N GLN A 89 12.66 -13.02 -8.07
CA GLN A 89 12.61 -12.46 -9.42
C GLN A 89 12.73 -10.93 -9.41
N LYS A 90 12.19 -10.27 -8.37
CA LYS A 90 12.34 -8.82 -8.17
C LYS A 90 13.78 -8.40 -7.90
N GLU A 91 14.49 -9.13 -7.05
CA GLU A 91 15.91 -8.85 -6.78
C GLU A 91 16.77 -9.08 -8.03
N ILE A 92 16.50 -10.16 -8.78
CA ILE A 92 17.15 -10.39 -10.08
C ILE A 92 16.87 -9.22 -11.04
N LEU A 93 15.60 -8.82 -11.18
CA LEU A 93 15.23 -7.70 -12.04
C LEU A 93 15.93 -6.40 -11.62
N LYS A 94 16.07 -6.16 -10.31
CA LYS A 94 16.77 -4.99 -9.78
C LYS A 94 18.25 -5.00 -10.17
N THR A 95 18.90 -6.17 -10.11
CA THR A 95 20.28 -6.30 -10.60
C THR A 95 20.37 -6.06 -12.11
N ASP A 96 19.45 -6.62 -12.90
CA ASP A 96 19.44 -6.44 -14.35
C ASP A 96 19.26 -4.96 -14.77
N VAL A 97 18.37 -4.24 -14.07
CA VAL A 97 18.08 -2.82 -14.35
C VAL A 97 19.27 -1.91 -13.99
N LEU A 98 20.14 -2.32 -13.06
CA LEU A 98 21.38 -1.61 -12.75
C LEU A 98 22.47 -1.84 -13.81
N THR A 99 22.42 -2.97 -14.50
CA THR A 99 23.32 -3.30 -15.60
C THR A 99 22.91 -2.57 -16.87
N HIS A 100 23.89 -2.19 -17.70
CA HIS A 100 23.58 -1.56 -18.99
C HIS A 100 22.90 -2.58 -19.92
N PRO A 101 21.76 -2.27 -20.57
CA PRO A 101 21.00 -3.28 -21.30
C PRO A 101 21.77 -4.02 -22.42
N ARG A 102 22.73 -3.33 -23.04
CA ARG A 102 23.64 -3.93 -24.04
C ARG A 102 24.47 -5.09 -23.49
N GLU A 103 24.83 -5.08 -22.21
CA GLU A 103 25.55 -6.20 -21.58
C GLU A 103 24.64 -7.43 -21.43
N LEU A 104 23.33 -7.22 -21.40
CA LEU A 104 22.32 -8.29 -21.41
C LEU A 104 21.88 -8.69 -22.83
N GLY A 105 22.56 -8.19 -23.87
CA GLY A 105 22.27 -8.54 -25.26
C GLY A 105 21.14 -7.72 -25.91
N TYR A 106 20.70 -6.62 -25.30
CA TYR A 106 19.68 -5.75 -25.88
C TYR A 106 20.25 -4.63 -26.76
N GLU A 107 19.53 -4.26 -27.81
CA GLU A 107 19.92 -3.16 -28.71
C GLU A 107 19.67 -1.76 -28.10
N PHE A 108 18.75 -1.65 -27.15
CA PHE A 108 18.43 -0.38 -26.51
C PHE A 108 19.49 0.06 -25.50
N SER A 109 19.67 1.37 -25.33
CA SER A 109 20.68 1.94 -24.43
C SER A 109 20.16 2.18 -23.01
N ASN A 110 18.85 2.42 -22.84
CA ASN A 110 18.28 2.82 -21.56
C ASN A 110 17.12 1.91 -21.15
N TRP A 111 16.99 1.71 -19.84
CA TRP A 111 15.81 1.08 -19.25
C TRP A 111 14.63 2.04 -19.26
N GLU A 112 13.59 1.65 -19.99
CA GLU A 112 12.31 2.32 -20.08
C GLU A 112 11.21 1.31 -19.70
N GLY A 113 10.00 1.79 -19.40
CA GLY A 113 8.90 0.89 -19.01
C GLY A 113 8.60 -0.20 -20.05
N LYS A 114 8.75 0.11 -21.35
CA LYS A 114 8.55 -0.88 -22.43
C LYS A 114 9.67 -1.92 -22.47
N SER A 115 10.92 -1.49 -22.34
CA SER A 115 12.06 -2.40 -22.38
C SER A 115 12.13 -3.29 -21.13
N VAL A 116 11.75 -2.77 -19.96
CA VAL A 116 11.62 -3.56 -18.73
C VAL A 116 10.49 -4.57 -18.84
N ALA A 117 9.31 -4.20 -19.36
CA ALA A 117 8.23 -5.16 -19.60
C ALA A 117 8.66 -6.28 -20.58
N HIS A 118 9.41 -5.92 -21.64
CA HIS A 118 9.97 -6.89 -22.57
C HIS A 118 10.99 -7.82 -21.89
N HIS A 119 11.90 -7.29 -21.08
CA HIS A 119 12.88 -8.08 -20.35
C HIS A 119 12.23 -9.05 -19.37
N ILE A 120 11.23 -8.60 -18.61
CA ILE A 120 10.44 -9.45 -17.70
C ILE A 120 9.76 -10.60 -18.45
N LYS A 121 9.18 -10.31 -19.62
CA LYS A 121 8.56 -11.34 -20.46
C LYS A 121 9.57 -12.37 -20.95
N GLN A 122 10.76 -11.94 -21.37
CA GLN A 122 11.80 -12.85 -21.87
C GLN A 122 12.43 -13.71 -20.77
N LYS A 123 12.69 -13.11 -19.60
CA LYS A 123 13.43 -13.77 -18.50
C LYS A 123 12.53 -14.60 -17.59
N PHE A 124 11.33 -14.11 -17.30
CA PHE A 124 10.43 -14.70 -16.31
C PHE A 124 9.13 -15.25 -16.91
N TYR A 125 8.91 -15.10 -18.22
CA TYR A 125 7.67 -15.53 -18.91
C TYR A 125 6.39 -14.91 -18.34
N VAL A 126 6.52 -13.73 -17.73
CA VAL A 126 5.41 -12.96 -17.16
C VAL A 126 5.08 -11.78 -18.07
N GLU A 127 3.82 -11.69 -18.51
CA GLU A 127 3.37 -10.53 -19.29
C GLU A 127 2.87 -9.41 -18.38
N LEU A 128 3.54 -8.26 -18.47
CA LEU A 128 3.15 -7.04 -17.77
C LEU A 128 2.89 -5.92 -18.78
N CYS A 129 1.90 -5.08 -18.49
CA CYS A 129 1.73 -3.84 -19.24
C CYS A 129 2.79 -2.81 -18.80
N VAL A 130 3.06 -1.82 -19.66
CA VAL A 130 4.09 -0.79 -19.41
C VAL A 130 3.91 -0.08 -18.06
N ARG A 131 2.66 0.23 -17.68
CA ARG A 131 2.35 0.88 -16.40
C ARG A 131 2.65 -0.01 -15.20
N GLN A 132 2.45 -1.32 -15.31
CA GLN A 132 2.81 -2.28 -14.26
C GLN A 132 4.33 -2.37 -14.13
N ALA A 133 5.07 -2.43 -15.24
CA ALA A 133 6.53 -2.42 -15.21
C ALA A 133 7.09 -1.13 -14.60
N GLN A 134 6.53 0.04 -14.94
CA GLN A 134 6.92 1.31 -14.31
C GLN A 134 6.62 1.33 -12.80
N ARG A 135 5.45 0.85 -12.38
CA ARG A 135 5.11 0.75 -10.95
C ARG A 135 6.09 -0.16 -10.21
N LEU A 136 6.43 -1.29 -10.82
CA LEU A 136 7.40 -2.21 -10.27
C LEU A 136 8.78 -1.57 -10.10
N LEU A 137 9.26 -0.80 -11.10
CA LEU A 137 10.51 -0.05 -10.97
C LEU A 137 10.49 0.92 -9.78
N HIS A 138 9.37 1.62 -9.58
CA HIS A 138 9.20 2.51 -8.42
C HIS A 138 9.17 1.74 -7.09
N GLU A 139 8.48 0.60 -7.04
CA GLU A 139 8.46 -0.29 -5.87
C GLU A 139 9.87 -0.80 -5.53
N LEU A 140 10.72 -1.04 -6.54
CA LEU A 140 12.13 -1.44 -6.38
C LEU A 140 13.08 -0.28 -6.03
N GLY A 141 12.55 0.95 -5.90
CA GLY A 141 13.33 2.13 -5.51
C GLY A 141 13.94 2.92 -6.67
N PHE A 142 13.64 2.57 -7.93
CA PHE A 142 14.13 3.33 -9.08
C PHE A 142 13.31 4.59 -9.31
N THR A 143 14.00 5.63 -9.80
CA THR A 143 13.39 6.91 -10.16
C THR A 143 13.65 7.22 -11.62
N LEU A 144 12.71 7.94 -12.24
CA LEU A 144 12.85 8.37 -13.63
C LEU A 144 13.99 9.38 -13.74
N GLN A 145 15.06 8.98 -14.39
CA GLN A 145 16.18 9.87 -14.69
C GLN A 145 15.87 10.70 -15.93
N ARG A 146 15.90 12.02 -15.79
CA ARG A 146 15.75 12.97 -16.89
C ARG A 146 17.12 13.61 -17.15
N PRO A 147 17.86 13.17 -18.17
CA PRO A 147 19.16 13.75 -18.47
C PRO A 147 18.97 15.23 -18.78
N LYS A 148 19.62 16.09 -17.99
CA LYS A 148 19.65 17.53 -18.27
C LYS A 148 20.79 17.78 -19.24
N TYR A 149 20.46 18.31 -20.43
CA TYR A 149 21.47 18.73 -21.38
C TYR A 149 22.38 19.78 -20.73
N LYS A 150 23.68 19.51 -20.73
CA LYS A 150 24.71 20.47 -20.31
C LYS A 150 25.44 20.92 -21.55
N PHE A 151 25.50 22.22 -21.79
CA PHE A 151 26.28 22.79 -22.88
C PHE A 151 27.77 22.50 -22.65
N PRO A 152 28.46 21.79 -23.57
CA PRO A 152 29.87 21.41 -23.38
C PRO A 152 30.83 22.59 -23.22
N LYS A 153 30.48 23.74 -23.82
CA LYS A 153 31.27 24.98 -23.80
C LYS A 153 30.90 25.95 -22.67
N ALA A 154 30.06 25.54 -21.73
CA ALA A 154 29.61 26.45 -20.69
C ALA A 154 30.67 26.65 -19.60
N ASP A 155 31.13 27.88 -19.44
CA ASP A 155 32.04 28.29 -18.37
C ASP A 155 31.31 28.32 -17.01
N PRO A 156 31.70 27.50 -16.02
CA PRO A 156 31.03 27.46 -14.71
C PRO A 156 31.10 28.79 -13.95
N LYS A 157 32.12 29.61 -14.21
CA LYS A 157 32.31 30.92 -13.57
C LYS A 157 31.27 31.93 -14.07
N LYS A 158 31.10 32.04 -15.40
CA LYS A 158 30.11 32.94 -16.02
C LYS A 158 28.67 32.56 -15.65
N GLN A 159 28.38 31.27 -15.48
CA GLN A 159 27.08 30.81 -14.98
C GLN A 159 26.78 31.29 -13.56
N LYS A 160 27.78 31.27 -12.66
CA LYS A 160 27.63 31.76 -11.29
C LYS A 160 27.44 33.28 -11.22
N GLU A 161 28.19 34.02 -12.04
CA GLU A 161 28.04 35.48 -12.17
C GLU A 161 26.63 35.84 -12.66
N PHE A 162 26.16 35.20 -13.74
CA PHE A 162 24.80 35.38 -14.25
C PHE A 162 23.72 35.08 -13.19
N LEU A 163 23.85 33.99 -12.43
CA LEU A 163 22.91 33.66 -11.35
C LEU A 163 22.89 34.70 -10.23
N ASN A 164 24.05 35.25 -9.86
CA ASN A 164 24.14 36.28 -8.84
C ASN A 164 23.51 37.60 -9.31
N ASP A 165 23.77 38.00 -10.55
CA ASP A 165 23.19 39.21 -11.12
C ASP A 165 21.69 39.05 -11.35
N PHE A 166 21.24 37.90 -11.83
CA PHE A 166 19.83 37.57 -11.97
C PHE A 166 19.08 37.61 -10.63
N LYS A 167 19.66 37.04 -9.55
CA LYS A 167 19.07 37.11 -8.20
C LYS A 167 18.94 38.54 -7.68
N LYS A 168 19.92 39.40 -7.93
CA LYS A 168 19.86 40.82 -7.55
C LYS A 168 18.70 41.52 -8.28
N VAL A 169 18.61 41.33 -9.60
CA VAL A 169 17.54 41.92 -10.43
C VAL A 169 16.15 41.43 -10.00
N TRP A 170 16.03 40.13 -9.70
CA TRP A 170 14.75 39.53 -9.29
C TRP A 170 14.28 40.03 -7.92
N ILE A 171 15.18 40.16 -6.94
CA ILE A 171 14.88 40.71 -5.60
C ILE A 171 14.49 42.20 -5.68
N LEU A 172 15.06 42.96 -6.63
CA LEU A 172 14.71 44.36 -6.87
C LEU A 172 13.32 44.52 -7.51
N SER A 173 12.92 43.60 -8.39
CA SER A 173 11.60 43.59 -9.02
C SER A 173 10.46 43.27 -8.05
N ASP A 174 10.70 42.41 -7.06
CA ASP A 174 9.69 41.95 -6.09
C ASP A 174 9.44 42.97 -4.95
N ARG A 175 10.31 43.98 -4.80
CA ARG A 175 10.16 45.08 -3.84
C ARG A 175 9.54 46.35 -4.44
N MET A 176 9.28 46.36 -5.75
CA MET A 176 8.68 47.50 -6.47
C MET A 176 7.20 47.26 -6.87
N ALA A 177 6.61 46.13 -6.47
CA ALA A 177 5.19 45.82 -6.59
C ALA A 177 4.51 45.90 -5.22
#